data_AF-A0A443RWD2-F1
#
_entry.id   AF-A0A443RWD2-F1
#
_cell.length_a   1.000
_cell.length_b   1.000
_cell.length_c   1.000
_cell.angle_alpha   90.00
_cell.angle_beta   90.00
_cell.angle_gamma   90.00
#
_symmetry.space_group_name_H-M   'P 1'
#
loop_
_entity.id
_entity.type
_entity.pdbx_description
1 polymer ?
#
loop_
_entity_poly.entity_id
_entity_poly.type
_entity_poly.pdbx_seq_one_letter_code
_entity_poly.pdbx_strand_id
1 'polypeptide(L)'
;AYNYKYMILNSKVMQMAAIMLQQVIAIILVFNNRNEIYNMLCENFKDQMKAYYNNQEYFDKLQENMECCGAHDYSDWVDILKVVDLPYPKSCCAYSVNIINGISNSCQYSFQQGCVMKLINEIILMEITGTGYAIHVLRIIRSSKSVKLVD
;
A
#
# COMPACT_ATOMS: atom_id res chain seq x y z
N ALA A 1 -23.90 36.93 -2.09
CA ALA A 1 -23.17 36.06 -1.14
C ALA A 1 -23.94 34.81 -0.69
N TYR A 2 -25.18 34.92 -0.15
CA TYR A 2 -25.93 33.77 0.40
C TYR A 2 -26.21 32.64 -0.61
N ASN A 3 -26.73 32.98 -1.80
CA ASN A 3 -27.06 32.01 -2.85
C ASN A 3 -25.82 31.25 -3.38
N TYR A 4 -24.67 31.92 -3.44
CA TYR A 4 -23.40 31.33 -3.87
C TYR A 4 -22.86 30.30 -2.86
N LYS A 5 -22.96 30.60 -1.55
CA LYS A 5 -22.57 29.67 -0.48
C LYS A 5 -23.46 28.43 -0.46
N TYR A 6 -24.76 28.60 -0.70
CA TYR A 6 -25.72 27.49 -0.80
C TYR A 6 -25.47 26.60 -2.03
N MET A 7 -25.19 27.20 -3.19
CA MET A 7 -24.84 26.48 -4.42
C MET A 7 -23.59 25.62 -4.24
N ILE A 8 -22.54 26.17 -3.61
CA ILE A 8 -21.31 25.42 -3.32
C ILE A 8 -21.57 24.29 -2.32
N LEU A 9 -22.32 24.55 -1.25
CA LEU A 9 -22.64 23.53 -0.25
C LEU A 9 -23.36 22.33 -0.88
N ASN A 10 -24.39 22.57 -1.69
CA ASN A 10 -25.14 21.51 -2.36
C ASN A 10 -24.29 20.72 -3.36
N SER A 11 -23.43 21.39 -4.12
CA SER A 11 -22.52 20.69 -5.04
C SER A 11 -21.59 19.71 -4.32
N LYS A 12 -21.10 20.07 -3.12
CA LYS A 12 -20.22 19.21 -2.32
C LYS A 12 -20.96 18.03 -1.69
N VAL A 13 -22.19 18.26 -1.22
CA VAL A 13 -23.04 17.17 -0.72
C VAL A 13 -23.32 16.15 -1.82
N MET A 14 -23.60 16.62 -3.04
CA MET A 14 -23.80 15.74 -4.20
C MET A 14 -22.53 14.95 -4.56
N GLN A 15 -21.35 15.59 -4.53
CA GLN A 15 -20.07 14.90 -4.76
C GLN A 15 -19.81 13.81 -3.71
N MET A 16 -20.09 14.06 -2.42
CA MET A 16 -19.93 13.07 -1.36
C MET A 16 -20.86 11.86 -1.55
N ALA A 17 -22.12 12.12 -1.89
CA ALA A 17 -23.07 11.05 -2.20
C ALA A 17 -22.59 10.20 -3.40
N ALA A 18 -22.07 10.85 -4.45
CA ALA A 18 -21.50 10.13 -5.60
C ALA A 18 -20.28 9.26 -5.22
N ILE A 19 -19.38 9.79 -4.38
CA ILE A 19 -18.20 9.04 -3.91
C ILE A 19 -18.62 7.83 -3.07
N MET A 20 -19.62 7.97 -2.20
CA MET A 20 -20.14 6.83 -1.42
C MET A 20 -20.68 5.72 -2.33
N LEU A 21 -21.39 6.07 -3.39
CA LEU A 21 -21.87 5.08 -4.37
C LEU A 21 -20.71 4.42 -5.12
N GLN A 22 -19.70 5.18 -5.51
CA GLN A 22 -18.50 4.64 -6.16
C GLN A 22 -17.73 3.67 -5.25
N GLN A 23 -17.64 3.94 -3.95
CA GLN A 23 -16.99 3.04 -3.00
C GLN A 23 -17.72 1.70 -2.90
N VAL A 24 -19.06 1.69 -2.83
CA VAL A 24 -19.84 0.45 -2.80
C VAL A 24 -19.59 -0.38 -4.07
N ILE A 25 -19.59 0.26 -5.24
CA ILE A 25 -19.30 -0.42 -6.51
C ILE A 25 -17.87 -0.98 -6.51
N ALA A 26 -16.89 -0.18 -6.09
CA ALA A 26 -15.49 -0.60 -6.03
C ALA A 26 -15.29 -1.81 -5.10
N ILE A 27 -15.91 -1.80 -3.92
CA ILE A 27 -15.84 -2.92 -2.96
C ILE A 27 -16.40 -4.19 -3.57
N ILE A 28 -17.55 -4.13 -4.26
CA ILE A 28 -18.16 -5.28 -4.93
C ILE A 28 -17.23 -5.84 -6.00
N LEU A 29 -16.65 -4.97 -6.83
CA LEU A 29 -15.71 -5.36 -7.88
C LEU A 29 -14.47 -6.03 -7.29
N VAL A 30 -13.85 -5.43 -6.27
CA VAL A 30 -12.67 -5.97 -5.60
C VAL A 30 -12.97 -7.32 -4.96
N PHE A 31 -14.13 -7.46 -4.31
CA PHE A 31 -14.51 -8.71 -3.65
C PHE A 31 -14.70 -9.86 -4.65
N ASN A 32 -15.36 -9.58 -5.78
CA ASN A 32 -15.62 -10.56 -6.84
C ASN A 32 -14.33 -10.97 -7.57
N ASN A 33 -13.43 -10.01 -7.83
CA ASN A 33 -12.19 -10.23 -8.56
C ASN A 33 -10.96 -10.31 -7.64
N ARG A 34 -11.14 -10.61 -6.34
CA ARG A 34 -10.06 -10.51 -5.33
C ARG A 34 -8.82 -11.32 -5.70
N ASN A 35 -9.00 -12.52 -6.26
CA ASN A 35 -7.89 -13.40 -6.62
C ASN A 35 -7.14 -12.87 -7.84
N GLU A 36 -7.86 -12.35 -8.83
CA GLU A 36 -7.28 -11.75 -10.04
C GLU A 36 -6.50 -10.48 -9.70
N ILE A 37 -7.10 -9.60 -8.89
CA ILE A 37 -6.45 -8.39 -8.41
C ILE A 37 -5.21 -8.73 -7.57
N TYR A 38 -5.34 -9.70 -6.66
CA TYR A 38 -4.22 -10.17 -5.84
C TYR A 38 -3.07 -10.70 -6.71
N ASN A 39 -3.37 -11.55 -7.69
CA ASN A 39 -2.36 -12.12 -8.58
C ASN A 39 -1.70 -11.04 -9.45
N MET A 40 -2.48 -10.13 -10.04
CA MET A 40 -1.97 -9.00 -10.81
C MET A 40 -1.04 -8.11 -9.97
N LEU A 41 -1.42 -7.83 -8.72
CA LEU A 41 -0.56 -7.06 -7.80
C LEU A 41 0.72 -7.84 -7.46
N CYS A 42 0.63 -9.16 -7.24
CA CYS A 42 1.79 -10.01 -7.02
C CYS A 42 2.73 -10.02 -8.24
N GLU A 43 2.22 -10.17 -9.45
CA GLU A 43 3.01 -10.15 -10.68
C GLU A 43 3.70 -8.79 -10.88
N ASN A 44 2.96 -7.69 -10.75
CA ASN A 44 3.53 -6.35 -10.83
C ASN A 44 4.61 -6.12 -9.77
N PHE A 45 4.40 -6.58 -8.54
CA PHE A 45 5.39 -6.46 -7.47
C PHE A 45 6.65 -7.29 -7.79
N LYS A 46 6.50 -8.53 -8.25
CA LYS A 46 7.63 -9.38 -8.69
C LYS A 46 8.42 -8.74 -9.84
N ASP A 47 7.73 -8.11 -10.78
CA ASP A 47 8.39 -7.38 -11.87
C ASP A 47 9.24 -6.22 -11.36
N GLN A 48 8.74 -5.47 -10.37
CA GLN A 48 9.54 -4.44 -9.71
C GLN A 48 10.72 -5.03 -8.92
N MET A 49 10.53 -6.18 -8.26
CA MET A 49 11.60 -6.87 -7.51
C MET A 49 12.77 -7.27 -8.41
N LYS A 50 12.57 -7.51 -9.72
CA LYS A 50 13.67 -7.76 -10.67
C LYS A 50 14.67 -6.60 -10.74
N ALA A 51 14.22 -5.37 -10.44
CA ALA A 51 15.05 -4.18 -10.37
C ALA A 51 15.54 -3.87 -8.94
N TYR A 52 15.47 -4.84 -8.00
CA TYR A 52 15.85 -4.65 -6.60
C TYR A 52 17.21 -3.97 -6.44
N TYR A 53 18.24 -4.40 -7.18
CA TYR A 53 19.59 -3.84 -7.05
C TYR A 53 19.73 -2.38 -7.50
N ASN A 54 18.79 -1.88 -8.31
CA ASN A 54 18.74 -0.47 -8.66
C ASN A 54 18.01 0.35 -7.58
N ASN A 55 17.17 -0.29 -6.76
CA ASN A 55 16.27 0.35 -5.79
C ASN A 55 16.27 -0.39 -4.43
N GLN A 56 17.44 -0.81 -3.98
CA GLN A 56 17.55 -1.72 -2.83
C GLN A 56 16.94 -1.10 -1.56
N GLU A 57 17.25 0.17 -1.29
CA GLU A 57 16.74 0.90 -0.11
C GLU A 57 15.20 0.92 -0.06
N TYR A 58 14.54 1.01 -1.21
CA TYR A 58 13.07 1.04 -1.26
C TYR A 58 12.48 -0.30 -0.80
N PHE A 59 12.97 -1.41 -1.36
CA PHE A 59 12.49 -2.73 -1.00
C PHE A 59 12.88 -3.11 0.43
N ASP A 60 14.09 -2.75 0.86
CA ASP A 60 14.56 -3.06 2.20
C ASP A 60 13.70 -2.35 3.25
N LYS A 61 13.47 -1.03 3.10
CA LYS A 61 12.59 -0.29 3.99
C LYS A 61 11.15 -0.80 3.95
N LEU A 62 10.64 -1.15 2.77
CA LEU A 62 9.28 -1.68 2.65
C LEU A 62 9.14 -2.99 3.43
N GLN A 63 10.07 -3.93 3.24
CA GLN A 63 10.04 -5.25 3.87
C GLN A 63 10.25 -5.19 5.38
N GLU A 64 11.14 -4.31 5.85
CA GLU A 64 11.36 -4.07 7.28
C GLU A 64 10.15 -3.41 7.93
N ASN A 65 9.66 -2.28 7.38
CA ASN A 65 8.55 -1.53 7.99
C ASN A 65 7.25 -2.31 8.00
N MET A 66 7.02 -3.12 6.96
CA MET A 66 5.82 -3.94 6.84
C MET A 66 6.03 -5.34 7.38
N GLU A 67 7.20 -5.71 7.89
CA GLU A 67 7.53 -7.07 8.35
C GLU A 67 6.99 -8.14 7.38
N CYS A 68 7.38 -8.04 6.12
CA CYS A 68 6.90 -8.86 5.02
C CYS A 68 8.05 -9.29 4.11
N CYS A 69 7.82 -10.30 3.27
CA CYS A 69 8.85 -10.74 2.33
C CYS A 69 8.28 -11.27 1.02
N GLY A 70 8.87 -10.80 -0.09
CA GLY A 70 8.40 -11.10 -1.43
C GLY A 70 7.01 -10.53 -1.72
N ALA A 71 6.43 -10.90 -2.85
CA ALA A 71 5.11 -10.45 -3.25
C ALA A 71 4.03 -11.27 -2.54
N HIS A 72 4.08 -12.58 -2.73
CA HIS A 72 3.24 -13.60 -2.14
C HIS A 72 3.86 -14.16 -0.86
N ASP A 73 5.15 -14.51 -0.93
CA ASP A 73 5.94 -15.00 0.19
C ASP A 73 7.44 -14.90 -0.11
N TYR A 74 8.26 -15.35 0.84
CA TYR A 74 9.71 -15.32 0.76
C TYR A 74 10.29 -16.13 -0.42
N SER A 75 9.58 -17.12 -0.95
CA SER A 75 10.03 -17.97 -2.05
C SER A 75 10.09 -17.22 -3.38
N ASP A 76 9.40 -16.09 -3.51
CA ASP A 76 9.46 -15.24 -4.71
C ASP A 76 10.87 -14.73 -5.02
N TRP A 77 11.70 -14.59 -3.99
CA TRP A 77 13.11 -14.24 -4.16
C TRP A 77 13.93 -15.38 -4.77
N VAL A 78 13.54 -16.65 -4.57
CA VAL A 78 14.29 -17.80 -5.10
C VAL A 78 14.38 -17.74 -6.62
N ASP A 79 13.28 -17.39 -7.30
CA ASP A 79 13.26 -17.34 -8.76
C ASP A 79 13.98 -16.10 -9.30
N ILE A 80 13.98 -14.99 -8.56
CA ILE A 80 14.68 -13.76 -8.95
C ILE A 80 16.19 -13.91 -8.73
N LEU A 81 16.61 -14.46 -7.59
CA LEU A 81 18.02 -14.58 -7.24
C LEU A 81 18.74 -15.65 -8.06
N LYS A 82 18.04 -16.71 -8.50
CA LYS A 82 18.58 -17.70 -9.47
C LYS A 82 19.03 -17.06 -10.78
N VAL A 83 18.41 -15.96 -11.19
CA VAL A 83 18.72 -15.28 -12.45
C VAL A 83 19.93 -14.35 -12.31
N VAL A 84 20.23 -13.86 -11.10
CA VAL A 84 21.18 -12.76 -10.90
C VAL A 84 22.37 -13.12 -10.00
N ASP A 85 22.41 -14.30 -9.38
CA ASP A 85 23.48 -14.78 -8.47
C ASP A 85 23.82 -13.76 -7.37
N LEU A 86 22.78 -13.15 -6.81
CA LEU A 86 22.91 -12.07 -5.83
C LEU A 86 22.40 -12.51 -4.45
N PRO A 87 22.88 -11.87 -3.37
CA PRO A 87 22.53 -12.27 -2.01
C PRO A 87 21.06 -12.01 -1.70
N TYR A 88 20.52 -12.81 -0.80
CA TYR A 88 19.16 -12.63 -0.30
C TYR A 88 19.00 -11.29 0.45
N PRO A 89 17.89 -10.55 0.28
CA PRO A 89 17.66 -9.30 0.98
C PRO A 89 17.67 -9.51 2.50
N LYS A 90 18.50 -8.76 3.23
CA LYS A 90 18.59 -8.85 4.69
C LYS A 90 17.31 -8.38 5.39
N SER A 91 16.63 -7.41 4.78
CA SER A 91 15.37 -6.79 5.20
C SER A 91 14.20 -7.78 5.34
N CYS A 92 14.24 -8.88 4.61
CA CYS A 92 13.24 -9.94 4.69
C CYS A 92 13.41 -10.82 5.96
N CYS A 93 14.51 -10.66 6.69
CA CYS A 93 14.81 -11.53 7.82
C CYS A 93 14.13 -11.09 9.11
N ALA A 94 13.21 -11.92 9.61
CA ALA A 94 12.55 -11.73 10.90
C ALA A 94 13.47 -12.05 12.09
N TYR A 95 14.34 -13.06 11.91
CA TYR A 95 15.31 -13.44 12.94
C TYR A 95 16.60 -13.97 12.32
N SER A 96 17.71 -13.46 12.83
CA SER A 96 19.02 -13.68 12.26
C SER A 96 19.96 -14.22 13.34
N VAL A 97 20.69 -15.30 13.04
CA VAL A 97 21.63 -15.93 13.98
C VAL A 97 23.04 -15.89 13.40
N ASN A 98 24.00 -15.69 14.30
CA ASN A 98 25.41 -15.36 14.09
C ASN A 98 25.66 -13.86 13.84
N ILE A 99 25.72 -13.12 14.94
CA ILE A 99 26.32 -11.78 14.96
C ILE A 99 27.82 -11.97 15.18
N ILE A 100 28.61 -11.90 14.11
CA ILE A 100 30.05 -11.67 14.23
C ILE A 100 30.27 -10.23 13.79
N ASN A 101 30.80 -9.38 14.69
CA ASN A 101 31.05 -7.95 14.44
C ASN A 101 29.81 -7.11 14.05
N GLY A 102 28.62 -7.45 14.56
CA GLY A 102 27.39 -6.67 14.30
C GLY A 102 26.75 -6.93 12.93
N ILE A 103 27.33 -7.81 12.11
CA ILE A 103 26.80 -8.16 10.79
C ILE A 103 26.24 -9.57 10.86
N SER A 104 24.92 -9.68 10.69
CA SER A 104 24.27 -10.96 10.49
C SER A 104 24.43 -11.41 9.04
N ASN A 105 24.93 -12.62 8.85
CA ASN A 105 25.25 -13.21 7.54
C ASN A 105 24.34 -14.38 7.14
N SER A 106 23.45 -14.84 8.02
CA SER A 106 22.52 -15.92 7.72
C SER A 106 21.14 -15.63 8.29
N CYS A 107 20.15 -15.54 7.41
CA CYS A 107 18.76 -15.44 7.84
C CYS A 107 18.26 -16.81 8.30
N GLN A 108 17.85 -16.93 9.57
CA GLN A 108 17.31 -18.18 10.09
C GLN A 108 15.80 -18.28 9.86
N TYR A 109 15.09 -17.16 10.02
CA TYR A 109 13.65 -17.08 9.76
C TYR A 109 13.33 -15.83 8.94
N SER A 110 12.74 -16.04 7.75
CA SER A 110 12.19 -14.96 6.92
C SER A 110 10.73 -14.69 7.30
N PHE A 111 10.28 -13.45 7.07
CA PHE A 111 8.85 -13.14 7.15
C PHE A 111 8.07 -14.06 6.21
N GLN A 112 7.08 -14.77 6.76
CA GLN A 112 6.30 -15.74 5.98
C GLN A 112 5.22 -15.08 5.12
N GLN A 113 4.82 -13.86 5.46
CA GLN A 113 3.75 -13.15 4.75
C GLN A 113 4.31 -12.27 3.63
N GLY A 114 3.73 -12.39 2.44
CA GLY A 114 4.01 -11.51 1.31
C GLY A 114 3.59 -10.07 1.53
N CYS A 115 4.35 -9.14 0.94
CA CYS A 115 4.11 -7.72 1.06
C CYS A 115 2.81 -7.26 0.40
N VAL A 116 2.35 -7.95 -0.65
CA VAL A 116 1.09 -7.58 -1.33
C VAL A 116 -0.10 -7.80 -0.42
N MET A 117 -0.16 -8.93 0.28
CA MET A 117 -1.27 -9.20 1.21
C MET A 117 -1.24 -8.22 2.40
N LYS A 118 -0.04 -7.93 2.91
CA LYS A 118 0.13 -6.97 4.02
C LYS A 118 -0.33 -5.57 3.60
N LEU A 119 0.04 -5.13 2.41
CA LEU A 119 -0.38 -3.85 1.84
C LEU A 119 -1.90 -3.78 1.61
N ILE A 120 -2.51 -4.82 1.05
CA ILE A 120 -3.97 -4.87 0.84
C ILE A 120 -4.70 -4.76 2.18
N ASN A 121 -4.24 -5.50 3.20
CA ASN A 121 -4.84 -5.45 4.53
C ASN A 121 -4.73 -4.06 5.15
N GLU A 122 -3.56 -3.41 5.07
CA GLU A 122 -3.39 -2.03 5.55
C GLU A 122 -4.31 -1.05 4.80
N ILE A 123 -4.45 -1.17 3.47
CA ILE A 123 -5.35 -0.31 2.68
C ILE A 123 -6.81 -0.49 3.09
N ILE A 124 -7.28 -1.73 3.20
CA ILE A 124 -8.64 -2.04 3.63
C ILE A 124 -8.88 -1.50 5.05
N LEU A 125 -7.91 -1.68 5.95
CA LEU A 125 -7.98 -1.13 7.30
C LEU A 125 -8.02 0.40 7.28
N MET A 126 -7.24 1.09 6.44
CA MET A 126 -7.28 2.56 6.31
C MET A 126 -8.61 3.09 5.77
N GLU A 127 -9.23 2.39 4.82
CA GLU A 127 -10.56 2.77 4.34
C GLU A 127 -11.63 2.59 5.43
N ILE A 128 -11.57 1.51 6.20
CA ILE A 128 -12.55 1.20 7.26
C ILE A 128 -12.31 2.04 8.54
N THR A 129 -11.06 2.36 8.88
CA THR A 129 -10.69 3.08 10.13
C THR A 129 -10.88 4.59 10.06
N GLY A 130 -11.45 5.13 8.97
CA GLY A 130 -11.91 6.51 8.91
C GLY A 130 -10.85 7.54 8.53
N THR A 131 -9.57 7.17 8.36
CA THR A 131 -8.55 8.06 7.78
C THR A 131 -8.88 8.39 6.32
N GLY A 132 -9.41 7.42 5.56
CA GLY A 132 -10.00 7.66 4.24
C GLY A 132 -11.11 8.71 4.27
N TYR A 133 -12.08 8.56 5.18
CA TYR A 133 -13.17 9.53 5.36
C TYR A 133 -12.65 10.91 5.80
N ALA A 134 -11.65 10.96 6.69
CA ALA A 134 -11.02 12.19 7.11
C ALA A 134 -10.35 12.94 5.95
N ILE A 135 -9.68 12.26 5.02
CA ILE A 135 -9.13 12.87 3.80
C ILE A 135 -10.24 13.49 2.94
N HIS A 136 -11.38 12.81 2.79
CA HIS A 136 -12.54 13.35 2.06
C HIS A 136 -13.13 14.58 2.77
N VAL A 137 -13.25 14.55 4.10
CA VAL A 137 -13.71 15.70 4.90
C VAL A 137 -12.71 16.88 4.81
N LEU A 138 -11.40 16.61 4.83
CA LEU A 138 -10.36 17.64 4.69
C LEU A 138 -10.42 18.33 3.32
N ARG A 139 -10.72 17.61 2.23
CA ARG A 139 -10.96 18.20 0.90
C ARG A 139 -12.14 19.17 0.91
N ILE A 140 -13.23 18.84 1.63
CA ILE A 140 -14.40 19.72 1.79
C ILE A 140 -14.02 20.98 2.57
N ILE A 141 -13.31 20.83 3.69
CA ILE A 141 -12.92 21.95 4.55
C ILE A 141 -11.97 22.91 3.81
N ARG A 142 -10.95 22.38 3.12
CA ARG A 142 -9.99 23.19 2.36
C ARG A 142 -10.68 23.99 1.27
N SER A 143 -11.57 23.36 0.49
CA SER A 143 -12.34 24.05 -0.54
C SER A 143 -13.36 25.04 0.03
N SER A 144 -13.88 24.83 1.24
CA SER A 144 -14.78 25.79 1.90
C SER A 144 -14.03 27.02 2.44
N LYS A 145 -12.77 26.86 2.86
CA LYS A 145 -11.90 27.99 3.24
C LYS A 145 -11.50 28.83 2.02
N SER A 146 -11.19 28.20 0.89
CA SER A 146 -10.88 28.90 -0.37
C SER A 146 -12.01 29.83 -0.81
N VAL A 147 -13.27 29.43 -0.61
CA VAL A 147 -14.45 30.25 -0.93
C VAL A 147 -14.56 31.48 -0.01
N LYS A 148 -14.19 31.35 1.27
CA LYS A 148 -14.20 32.47 2.22
C LYS A 148 -13.08 33.49 2.02
N LEU A 149 -12.04 33.15 1.24
CA LEU A 149 -10.92 34.04 0.92
C LEU A 149 -11.12 34.84 -0.37
N VAL A 150 -12.14 34.47 -1.16
CA VAL A 150 -12.52 35.13 -2.41
C VAL A 150 -13.69 36.12 -2.20
N ASP A 151 -14.36 36.03 -1.04
CA ASP A 151 -15.29 37.04 -0.51
C ASP A 151 -14.52 38.12 0.28
#